data_AF-A0A496BAH4-F1
#
_entry.id   AF-A0A496BAH4-F1
#
_cell.length_a   1.000
_cell.length_b   1.000
_cell.length_c   1.000
_cell.angle_alpha   90.00
_cell.angle_beta   90.00
_cell.angle_gamma   90.00
#
_symmetry.space_group_name_H-M   'P 1'
#
loop_
_entity.id
_entity.type
_entity.pdbx_description
1 polymer ?
#
loop_
_entity_poly.entity_id
_entity_poly.type
_entity_poly.pdbx_seq_one_letter_code
_entity_poly.pdbx_strand_id
1 'polypeptide(L)'
;MRSPVVHFEIGGENVEELIDFYTSVFEWSIFPLNDQLHIADPGSDKGIQGHLFQTTEETGAPNLVIIYVQVDDIHASLKQVESLGGKIIQPPQAIPGNASFFAIFQDPSGNRIGLLQ
;
A
#
# COMPACT_ATOMS: atom_id res chain seq x y z
N MET A 1 -6.11 -5.46 20.16
CA MET A 1 -6.22 -6.48 19.09
C MET A 1 -4.84 -6.67 18.46
N ARG A 2 -4.55 -7.79 17.80
CA ARG A 2 -3.33 -7.88 16.98
C ARG A 2 -3.67 -7.35 15.58
N SER A 3 -2.88 -6.43 15.06
CA SER A 3 -3.11 -5.83 13.74
C SER A 3 -2.53 -6.71 12.63
N PRO A 4 -3.35 -7.28 11.73
CA PRO A 4 -2.88 -8.06 10.59
C PRO A 4 -2.35 -7.17 9.47
N VAL A 5 -1.48 -7.75 8.62
CA VAL A 5 -1.21 -7.19 7.29
C VAL A 5 -2.32 -7.65 6.36
N VAL A 6 -2.94 -6.72 5.63
CA VAL A 6 -4.18 -6.97 4.88
C VAL A 6 -4.12 -6.58 3.41
N HIS A 7 -3.14 -5.77 3.02
CA HIS A 7 -3.01 -5.28 1.65
C HIS A 7 -1.54 -5.01 1.33
N PHE A 8 -1.18 -5.07 0.05
CA PHE A 8 0.15 -4.68 -0.43
C PHE A 8 0.06 -3.69 -1.59
N GLU A 9 1.14 -2.94 -1.80
CA GLU A 9 1.33 -2.16 -3.01
C GLU A 9 2.76 -2.32 -3.51
N ILE A 10 2.91 -2.37 -4.83
CA ILE A 10 4.21 -2.40 -5.50
C ILE A 10 4.24 -1.26 -6.52
N GLY A 11 5.17 -0.35 -6.33
CA GLY A 11 5.40 0.79 -7.19
C GLY A 11 6.71 0.66 -7.96
N GLY A 12 6.67 1.02 -9.24
CA GLY A 12 7.87 1.22 -10.07
C GLY A 12 7.66 2.27 -11.14
N GLU A 13 8.75 2.66 -11.82
CA GLU A 13 8.74 3.73 -12.82
C GLU A 13 7.89 3.41 -14.06
N ASN A 14 7.79 2.13 -14.44
CA ASN A 14 6.96 1.66 -15.54
C ASN A 14 6.00 0.57 -15.03
N VAL A 15 4.75 0.96 -14.80
CA VAL A 15 3.74 0.02 -14.27
C VAL A 15 3.40 -1.10 -15.25
N GLU A 16 3.46 -0.84 -16.56
CA GLU A 16 3.16 -1.84 -17.59
C GLU A 16 4.18 -2.99 -17.56
N GLU A 17 5.47 -2.68 -17.36
CA GLU A 17 6.50 -3.72 -17.18
C GLU A 17 6.25 -4.57 -15.92
N LEU A 18 5.75 -3.96 -14.84
CA LEU A 18 5.36 -4.70 -13.63
C LEU A 18 4.15 -5.60 -13.90
N ILE A 19 3.14 -5.11 -14.61
CA ILE A 19 1.94 -5.88 -14.98
C ILE A 19 2.36 -7.12 -15.77
N ASP A 20 3.16 -6.95 -16.81
CA ASP A 20 3.66 -8.05 -17.64
C ASP A 20 4.47 -9.06 -16.80
N PHE A 21 5.35 -8.56 -15.93
CA PHE A 21 6.20 -9.40 -15.09
C PHE A 21 5.39 -10.24 -14.08
N TYR A 22 4.54 -9.61 -13.28
CA TYR A 22 3.79 -10.32 -12.23
C TYR A 22 2.72 -11.25 -12.82
N THR A 23 2.10 -10.88 -13.94
CA THR A 23 1.21 -11.77 -14.69
C THR A 23 1.97 -12.98 -15.22
N SER A 24 3.17 -12.80 -15.78
CA SER A 24 3.93 -13.90 -16.40
C SER A 24 4.55 -14.86 -15.38
N VAL A 25 5.04 -14.34 -14.25
CA VAL A 25 5.77 -15.15 -13.26
C VAL A 25 4.82 -15.84 -12.29
N PHE A 26 3.75 -15.16 -11.88
CA PHE A 26 2.88 -15.64 -10.80
C PHE A 26 1.43 -15.87 -11.23
N GLU A 27 1.10 -15.63 -12.51
CA GLU A 27 -0.25 -15.80 -13.05
C GLU A 27 -1.30 -14.92 -12.35
N TRP A 28 -0.87 -13.78 -11.80
CA TRP A 28 -1.77 -12.83 -11.15
C TRP A 28 -2.72 -12.20 -12.17
N SER A 29 -3.98 -12.01 -11.76
CA SER A 29 -4.93 -11.21 -12.53
C SER A 29 -4.75 -9.75 -12.17
N ILE A 30 -4.35 -8.92 -13.15
CA ILE A 30 -4.08 -7.51 -12.94
C ILE A 30 -4.96 -6.66 -13.86
N PHE A 31 -5.67 -5.69 -13.29
CA PHE A 31 -6.63 -4.88 -14.04
C PHE A 31 -6.74 -3.45 -13.46
N PRO A 32 -7.04 -2.44 -14.29
CA PRO A 32 -7.09 -1.05 -13.84
C PRO A 32 -8.24 -0.82 -12.85
N LEU A 33 -7.93 -0.17 -11.72
CA LEU A 33 -8.93 0.40 -10.81
C LEU A 33 -9.30 1.82 -11.25
N ASN A 34 -8.28 2.59 -11.62
CA ASN A 34 -8.36 3.96 -12.15
C ASN A 34 -7.08 4.26 -12.95
N ASP A 35 -6.89 5.51 -13.37
CA ASP A 35 -5.74 5.93 -14.19
C ASP A 35 -4.37 5.78 -13.50
N GLN A 36 -4.33 5.53 -12.19
CA GLN A 36 -3.11 5.51 -11.37
C GLN A 36 -2.85 4.15 -10.72
N LEU A 37 -3.89 3.39 -10.41
CA LEU A 37 -3.82 2.13 -9.66
C LEU A 37 -4.37 0.96 -10.47
N HIS A 38 -3.68 -0.17 -10.38
CA HIS A 38 -4.11 -1.46 -10.91
C HIS A 38 -4.31 -2.44 -9.76
N ILE A 39 -5.46 -3.12 -9.71
CA ILE A 39 -5.69 -4.22 -8.76
C ILE A 39 -4.80 -5.37 -9.16
N ALA A 40 -4.04 -5.88 -8.21
CA ALA A 40 -3.30 -7.13 -8.32
C ALA A 40 -4.02 -8.20 -7.48
N ASP A 41 -4.70 -9.12 -8.16
CA ASP A 41 -5.37 -10.27 -7.57
C ASP A 41 -4.51 -11.54 -7.79
N PRO A 42 -3.89 -12.08 -6.72
CA PRO A 42 -3.15 -13.34 -6.81
C PRO A 42 -4.00 -14.57 -7.17
N GLY A 43 -5.34 -14.45 -7.22
CA GLY A 43 -6.24 -15.55 -7.60
C GLY A 43 -6.31 -16.67 -6.56
N SER A 44 -5.88 -16.41 -5.33
CA SER A 44 -5.87 -17.38 -4.23
C SER A 44 -6.86 -16.99 -3.14
N ASP A 45 -7.48 -18.00 -2.53
CA ASP A 45 -8.30 -17.86 -1.31
C ASP A 45 -7.44 -17.64 -0.05
N LYS A 46 -6.11 -17.69 -0.18
CA LYS A 46 -5.13 -17.45 0.86
C LYS A 46 -4.31 -16.21 0.53
N GLY A 47 -3.91 -15.50 1.58
CA GLY A 47 -3.06 -14.32 1.46
C GLY A 47 -3.87 -13.03 1.33
N ILE A 48 -3.23 -12.02 0.75
CA ILE A 48 -3.74 -10.66 0.65
C ILE A 48 -3.68 -10.22 -0.82
N GLN A 49 -4.58 -9.31 -1.18
CA GLN A 49 -4.57 -8.65 -2.47
C GLN A 49 -3.75 -7.35 -2.39
N GLY A 50 -3.54 -6.72 -3.54
CA GLY A 50 -2.73 -5.51 -3.60
C GLY A 50 -3.02 -4.61 -4.78
N HIS A 51 -2.17 -3.60 -4.93
CA HIS A 51 -2.12 -2.78 -6.14
C HIS A 51 -0.72 -2.73 -6.75
N LEU A 52 -0.70 -2.55 -8.07
CA LEU A 52 0.45 -2.00 -8.78
C LEU A 52 0.18 -0.54 -9.11
N PHE A 53 1.21 0.29 -9.07
CA PHE A 53 1.10 1.69 -9.43
C PHE A 53 2.40 2.22 -10.03
N GLN A 54 2.28 3.30 -10.82
CA GLN A 54 3.45 3.98 -11.34
C GLN A 54 3.97 5.00 -10.32
N THR A 55 5.25 4.94 -9.99
CA THR A 55 5.86 5.94 -9.11
C THR A 55 6.03 7.27 -9.82
N THR A 56 5.81 8.36 -9.09
CA THR A 56 6.03 9.73 -9.55
C THR A 56 7.08 10.42 -8.67
N GLU A 57 7.54 11.60 -9.08
CA GLU A 57 8.38 12.45 -8.22
C GLU A 57 7.70 12.73 -6.87
N GLU A 58 6.38 12.89 -6.85
CA GLU A 58 5.59 13.10 -5.63
C GLU A 58 5.62 11.87 -4.70
N THR A 59 5.78 10.68 -5.25
CA THR A 59 5.97 9.46 -4.45
C THR A 59 7.32 9.50 -3.71
N GLY A 60 8.31 10.21 -4.24
CA GLY A 60 9.61 10.43 -3.59
C GLY A 60 10.46 9.15 -3.46
N ALA A 61 10.19 8.12 -4.25
CA ALA A 61 11.02 6.93 -4.40
C ALA A 61 10.77 6.29 -5.77
N PRO A 62 11.81 5.86 -6.51
CA PRO A 62 11.67 5.29 -7.86
C PRO A 62 11.04 3.90 -7.86
N ASN A 63 11.22 3.15 -6.77
CA ASN A 63 10.62 1.84 -6.57
C ASN A 63 10.28 1.68 -5.09
N LEU A 64 9.16 1.04 -4.80
CA LEU A 64 8.77 0.74 -3.42
C LEU A 64 7.81 -0.44 -3.33
N VAL A 65 7.90 -1.14 -2.20
CA VAL A 65 6.89 -2.10 -1.75
C VAL A 65 6.34 -1.60 -0.44
N ILE A 66 5.03 -1.47 -0.34
CA ILE A 66 4.33 -1.10 0.90
C ILE A 66 3.42 -2.25 1.29
N ILE A 67 3.44 -2.59 2.57
CA ILE A 67 2.41 -3.43 3.18
C ILE A 67 1.53 -2.57 4.07
N TYR A 68 0.26 -2.91 4.12
CA TYR A 68 -0.73 -2.20 4.92
C TYR A 68 -1.15 -3.03 6.12
N VAL A 69 -1.01 -2.43 7.30
CA VAL A 69 -1.41 -3.00 8.58
C VAL A 69 -2.79 -2.46 8.97
N GLN A 70 -3.72 -3.35 9.28
CA GLN A 70 -5.08 -2.94 9.66
C GLN A 70 -5.14 -2.42 11.11
N VAL A 71 -5.81 -1.29 11.31
CA VAL A 71 -6.00 -0.65 12.61
C VAL A 71 -7.44 -0.20 12.80
N ASP A 72 -7.93 -0.20 14.04
CA ASP A 72 -9.29 0.24 14.36
C ASP A 72 -9.44 1.78 14.32
N ASP A 73 -8.38 2.49 14.69
CA ASP A 73 -8.30 3.96 14.71
C ASP A 73 -6.95 4.41 14.15
N ILE A 74 -6.98 4.95 12.92
CA ILE A 74 -5.79 5.40 12.19
C ILE A 74 -5.15 6.62 12.85
N HIS A 75 -5.94 7.51 13.47
CA HIS A 75 -5.41 8.70 14.12
C HIS A 75 -4.72 8.36 15.44
N ALA A 76 -5.30 7.46 16.24
CA ALA A 76 -4.67 6.95 17.45
C ALA A 76 -3.37 6.20 17.12
N SER A 77 -3.40 5.38 16.06
CA SER A 77 -2.24 4.60 15.61
C SER A 77 -1.11 5.50 15.12
N LEU A 78 -1.40 6.54 14.34
CA LEU A 78 -0.37 7.48 13.87
C LEU A 78 0.25 8.29 15.01
N LYS A 79 -0.52 8.71 16.01
CA LYS A 79 0.04 9.35 17.22
C LYS A 79 1.03 8.42 17.93
N GLN A 80 0.70 7.13 18.02
CA GLN A 80 1.60 6.14 18.59
C GLN A 80 2.86 5.96 17.74
N VAL A 81 2.73 5.87 16.42
CA VAL A 81 3.86 5.82 15.47
C VAL A 81 4.83 6.99 15.71
N GLU A 82 4.33 8.22 15.74
CA GLU A 82 5.16 9.41 15.96
C GLU A 82 5.84 9.39 17.34
N SER A 83 5.11 9.00 18.39
CA SER A 83 5.67 8.90 19.75
C SER A 83 6.82 7.88 19.88
N LEU A 84 6.89 6.92 18.97
CA LEU A 84 7.91 5.86 18.92
C LEU A 84 9.00 6.14 17.87
N GLY A 85 9.02 7.36 17.31
CA GLY A 85 10.06 7.83 16.37
C GLY A 85 9.77 7.55 14.90
N GLY A 86 8.57 7.10 14.56
CA GLY A 86 8.11 7.05 13.17
C GLY A 86 7.76 8.44 12.62
N LYS A 87 7.68 8.55 11.30
CA LYS A 87 7.38 9.80 10.60
C LYS A 87 6.21 9.62 9.64
N ILE A 88 5.19 10.48 9.73
CA ILE A 88 4.07 10.44 8.78
C ILE A 88 4.56 10.96 7.43
N ILE A 89 4.37 10.17 6.37
CA ILE A 89 4.70 10.53 4.99
C ILE A 89 3.46 10.99 4.25
N GLN A 90 2.38 10.22 4.39
CA GLN A 90 1.07 10.55 3.84
C GLN A 90 0.06 10.56 5.00
N PRO A 91 -0.56 11.72 5.29
CA PRO A 91 -1.57 11.80 6.34
C PRO A 91 -2.80 10.95 5.97
N PRO A 92 -3.69 10.64 6.95
CA PRO A 92 -4.93 9.91 6.67
C PRO A 92 -5.72 10.51 5.53
N GLN A 93 -6.02 9.68 4.53
CA GLN A 93 -6.87 10.00 3.40
C GLN A 93 -8.03 9.01 3.33
N ALA A 94 -9.21 9.51 2.98
CA ALA A 94 -10.39 8.67 2.77
C ALA A 94 -10.23 7.89 1.47
N ILE A 95 -10.59 6.61 1.50
CA ILE A 95 -10.64 5.77 0.30
C ILE A 95 -11.98 6.03 -0.40
N PRO A 96 -11.98 6.46 -1.68
CA PRO A 96 -13.22 6.68 -2.40
C PRO A 96 -14.09 5.41 -2.46
N GLY A 97 -15.38 5.55 -2.18
CA GLY A 97 -16.34 4.45 -2.32
C GLY A 97 -16.50 3.54 -1.10
N ASN A 98 -15.72 3.74 -0.04
CA ASN A 98 -16.00 3.13 1.27
C ASN A 98 -15.73 4.15 2.41
N ALA A 99 -16.13 3.82 3.64
CA ALA A 99 -15.91 4.66 4.81
C ALA A 99 -14.54 4.42 5.47
N SER A 100 -13.56 3.92 4.70
CA SER A 100 -12.23 3.53 5.18
C SER A 100 -11.19 4.60 4.90
N PHE A 101 -10.09 4.53 5.65
CA PHE A 101 -8.97 5.46 5.55
C PHE A 101 -7.66 4.71 5.38
N PHE A 102 -6.71 5.35 4.69
CA PHE A 102 -5.32 4.88 4.64
C PHE A 102 -4.35 6.01 4.98
N ALA A 103 -3.16 5.64 5.43
CA ALA A 103 -2.04 6.55 5.67
C ALA A 103 -0.72 5.82 5.45
N ILE A 104 0.37 6.55 5.21
CA ILE A 104 1.70 5.97 5.06
C ILE A 104 2.65 6.66 6.03
N PHE A 105 3.44 5.86 6.74
CA PHE A 105 4.49 6.36 7.62
C PHE A 105 5.83 5.68 7.32
N GLN A 106 6.92 6.29 7.77
CA GLN A 106 8.24 5.68 7.85
C GLN A 106 8.50 5.18 9.26
N ASP A 107 8.93 3.93 9.38
CA ASP A 107 9.44 3.37 10.62
C ASP A 107 10.83 3.97 10.98
N PRO A 108 11.39 3.65 12.17
CA PRO A 108 12.71 4.17 12.56
C PRO A 108 13.87 3.77 11.63
N SER A 109 13.70 2.72 10.81
CA SER A 109 14.69 2.27 9.82
C SER A 109 14.49 2.92 8.45
N GLY A 110 13.41 3.70 8.27
CA GLY A 110 13.05 4.37 7.02
C GLY A 110 12.16 3.54 6.10
N ASN A 111 11.69 2.35 6.51
CA ASN A 111 10.75 1.55 5.73
C ASN A 111 9.41 2.24 5.66
N ARG A 112 8.79 2.25 4.47
CA ARG A 112 7.44 2.80 4.27
C ARG A 112 6.40 1.73 4.56
N ILE A 113 5.51 2.00 5.51
CA ILE A 113 4.45 1.10 5.94
C ILE A 113 3.11 1.84 5.85
N GLY A 114 2.11 1.14 5.34
CA GLY A 114 0.75 1.62 5.25
C GLY A 114 -0.06 1.26 6.50
N LEU A 115 -0.99 2.13 6.87
CA LEU A 115 -2.10 1.81 7.77
C LEU A 115 -3.39 1.79 6.97
N LEU A 116 -4.26 0.85 7.29
CA LEU A 116 -5.60 0.74 6.72
C LEU A 116 -6.63 0.65 7.85
N GLN A 117 -7.72 1.39 7.76
CA GLN A 117 -8.84 1.35 8.71
C GLN A 117 -10.13 0.99 7.97
#